data_AF-A0AAJ1BA27-F1
#
_entry.id   AF-A0AAJ1BA27-F1
#
_cell.length_a   1.000
_cell.length_b   1.000
_cell.length_c   1.000
_cell.angle_alpha   90.00
_cell.angle_beta   90.00
_cell.angle_gamma   90.00
#
_symmetry.space_group_name_H-M   'P 1'
#
loop_
_entity.id
_entity.type
_entity.pdbx_description
1 polymer ?
#
loop_
_entity_poly.entity_id
_entity_poly.type
_entity_poly.pdbx_seq_one_letter_code
_entity_poly.pdbx_strand_id
1 'polypeptide(L)'
;KDNKVIINLPSIVVMATPNVYDDQIEWMCTHFSDRDRVIVSLHTHNDRGCGVAATELGIMAEADRVEGTLFGNGERTGNLD
;
A
#
# COMPACT_ATOMS: atom_id res chain seq x y z
N LYS A 1 0.03 -17.37 17.09
CA LYS A 1 0.22 -16.53 15.88
C LYS A 1 -0.64 -15.26 15.97
N ASP A 2 -0.97 -14.81 17.18
CA ASP A 2 -1.97 -13.76 17.41
C ASP A 2 -1.38 -12.35 17.44
N ASN A 3 -0.04 -12.25 17.56
CA ASN A 3 0.70 -10.99 17.48
C ASN A 3 1.42 -10.90 16.12
N LYS A 4 0.67 -10.56 15.07
CA LYS A 4 1.25 -10.31 13.75
C LYS A 4 1.98 -8.97 13.73
N VAL A 5 3.08 -8.89 12.96
CA VAL A 5 3.81 -7.63 12.73
C VAL A 5 3.17 -6.90 11.55
N ILE A 6 3.00 -5.59 11.66
CA ILE A 6 2.59 -4.75 10.53
C ILE A 6 3.85 -4.30 9.80
N ILE A 7 3.94 -4.63 8.52
CA ILE A 7 4.96 -4.08 7.62
C ILE A 7 4.27 -3.10 6.68
N ASN A 8 4.54 -1.81 6.86
CA ASN A 8 4.02 -0.77 5.99
C ASN A 8 4.95 -0.56 4.79
N LEU A 9 4.39 -0.59 3.58
CA LEU A 9 5.10 -0.41 2.31
C LEU A 9 4.64 0.90 1.64
N PRO A 10 5.16 2.06 2.04
CA PRO A 10 4.62 3.33 1.60
C PRO A 10 5.07 3.72 0.18
N SER A 11 4.15 4.27 -0.61
CA SER A 11 4.46 5.08 -1.79
C SER A 11 4.53 6.55 -1.36
N ILE A 12 5.64 6.92 -0.71
CA ILE A 12 5.88 8.26 -0.11
C ILE A 12 5.86 9.37 -1.18
N VAL A 13 6.34 9.03 -2.37
CA VAL A 13 6.15 9.79 -3.60
C VAL A 13 5.67 8.78 -4.63
N VAL A 14 4.55 9.06 -5.31
CA VAL A 14 4.07 8.18 -6.36
C VAL A 14 4.97 8.33 -7.60
N MET A 15 5.81 7.34 -7.86
CA MET A 15 6.84 7.41 -8.92
C MET A 15 6.44 6.74 -10.25
N ALA A 16 5.44 5.86 -10.23
CA ALA A 16 5.03 5.05 -11.39
C ALA A 16 3.51 4.98 -11.54
N THR A 17 3.02 4.22 -12.52
CA THR A 17 1.59 3.90 -12.67
C THR A 17 1.16 2.89 -11.59
N PRO A 18 -0.13 2.87 -11.20
CA PRO A 18 -0.60 2.08 -10.05
C PRO A 18 -0.34 0.57 -10.21
N ASN A 19 -0.37 0.03 -11.42
CA ASN A 19 -0.06 -1.38 -11.69
C ASN A 19 1.39 -1.76 -11.37
N VAL A 20 2.34 -0.81 -11.40
CA VAL A 20 3.73 -1.09 -11.02
C VAL A 20 3.86 -1.20 -9.49
N TYR A 21 3.03 -0.45 -8.75
CA TYR A 21 2.96 -0.61 -7.29
C TYR A 21 2.28 -1.94 -6.92
N ASP A 22 1.24 -2.32 -7.64
CA ASP A 22 0.59 -3.65 -7.54
C ASP A 22 1.60 -4.80 -7.66
N ASP A 23 2.38 -4.82 -8.74
CA ASP A 23 3.45 -5.82 -8.97
C ASP A 23 4.45 -5.87 -7.79
N GLN A 24 4.79 -4.71 -7.21
CA GLN A 24 5.68 -4.65 -6.05
C GLN A 24 5.02 -5.26 -4.81
N ILE A 25 3.75 -4.97 -4.56
CA ILE A 25 3.01 -5.54 -3.43
C ILE A 25 2.88 -7.05 -3.59
N GLU A 26 2.49 -7.55 -4.76
CA GLU A 26 2.34 -9.00 -5.02
C GLU A 26 3.68 -9.70 -4.82
N TRP A 27 4.76 -9.11 -5.34
CA TRP A 27 6.10 -9.65 -5.16
C TRP A 27 6.47 -9.73 -3.68
N MET A 28 6.21 -8.68 -2.90
CA MET A 28 6.48 -8.68 -1.46
C MET A 28 5.64 -9.72 -0.71
N CYS A 29 4.34 -9.80 -0.99
CA CYS A 29 3.43 -10.79 -0.40
C CYS A 29 3.86 -12.23 -0.70
N THR A 30 4.33 -12.49 -1.91
CA THR A 30 4.82 -13.81 -2.35
C THR A 30 6.16 -14.19 -1.69
N HIS A 31 7.03 -13.21 -1.43
CA HIS A 31 8.42 -13.47 -1.03
C HIS A 31 8.71 -13.18 0.46
N PHE A 32 7.74 -12.69 1.24
CA PHE A 32 7.92 -12.54 2.68
C PHE A 32 8.10 -13.90 3.36
N SER A 33 9.20 -14.04 4.10
CA SER A 33 9.36 -15.13 5.06
C SER A 33 8.29 -15.03 6.16
N ASP A 34 7.69 -16.15 6.54
CA ASP A 34 6.60 -16.21 7.54
C ASP A 34 5.41 -15.26 7.21
N ARG A 35 4.95 -15.25 5.94
CA ARG A 35 3.86 -14.39 5.44
C ARG A 35 2.61 -14.36 6.34
N ASP A 36 2.29 -15.47 7.00
CA ASP A 36 1.14 -15.60 7.90
C ASP A 36 1.28 -14.85 9.24
N ARG A 37 2.51 -14.43 9.59
CA ARG A 37 2.84 -13.60 10.75
C ARG A 37 2.91 -12.10 10.43
N VAL A 38 2.68 -11.72 9.17
CA VAL A 38 2.76 -10.34 8.69
C VAL A 38 1.37 -9.83 8.30
N ILE A 39 1.11 -8.56 8.61
CA ILE A 39 0.03 -7.75 8.05
C ILE A 39 0.72 -6.75 7.11
N VAL A 40 0.51 -6.92 5.80
CA VAL A 40 1.05 -5.99 4.80
C VAL A 40 0.14 -4.77 4.75
N SER A 41 0.70 -3.59 5.05
CA SER A 41 -0.03 -2.32 5.04
C SER A 41 0.39 -1.47 3.86
N LEU A 42 -0.58 -0.93 3.15
CA LEU A 42 -0.42 0.06 2.09
C LEU A 42 -0.50 1.46 2.67
N HIS A 43 0.31 2.37 2.13
CA HIS A 43 0.27 3.80 2.46
C HIS A 43 0.67 4.56 1.21
N THR A 44 -0.31 4.94 0.38
CA THR A 44 -0.03 5.61 -0.89
C THR A 44 -0.35 7.10 -0.79
N HIS A 45 0.59 7.94 -1.20
CA HIS A 45 0.31 9.34 -1.50
C HIS A 45 -0.38 9.47 -2.87
N ASN A 46 -0.69 10.71 -3.26
CA ASN A 46 -1.43 11.00 -4.48
C ASN A 46 -0.65 11.85 -5.51
N ASP A 47 0.70 11.82 -5.52
CA ASP A 47 1.51 12.76 -6.34
C ASP A 47 1.24 12.65 -7.84
N ARG A 48 0.74 11.49 -8.29
CA ARG A 48 0.34 11.22 -9.68
C ARG A 48 -1.17 11.12 -9.89
N GLY A 49 -1.98 11.48 -8.89
CA GLY A 49 -3.44 11.40 -8.96
C GLY A 49 -3.98 9.97 -8.98
N CYS A 50 -3.19 8.98 -8.56
CA CYS A 50 -3.53 7.55 -8.62
C CYS A 50 -3.46 6.86 -7.25
N GLY A 51 -3.48 7.58 -6.12
CA GLY A 51 -3.36 6.96 -4.78
C GLY A 51 -4.46 5.92 -4.51
N VAL A 52 -5.71 6.24 -4.85
CA VAL A 52 -6.85 5.31 -4.74
C VAL A 52 -6.63 4.07 -5.60
N ALA A 53 -6.32 4.25 -6.89
CA ALA A 53 -6.09 3.13 -7.80
C ALA A 53 -4.90 2.25 -7.35
N ALA A 54 -3.79 2.84 -6.90
CA ALA A 54 -2.64 2.10 -6.38
C ALA A 54 -3.00 1.26 -5.15
N THR A 55 -3.87 1.79 -4.29
CA THR A 55 -4.34 1.07 -3.11
C THR A 55 -5.29 -0.07 -3.48
N GLU A 56 -6.28 0.18 -4.34
CA GLU A 56 -7.24 -0.84 -4.78
C GLU A 56 -6.54 -2.01 -5.47
N LEU A 57 -5.57 -1.73 -6.36
CA LEU A 57 -4.75 -2.77 -6.96
C LEU A 57 -3.92 -3.51 -5.88
N GLY A 58 -3.21 -2.78 -5.00
CA GLY A 58 -2.43 -3.42 -3.93
C GLY A 58 -3.23 -4.34 -3.00
N ILE A 59 -4.53 -4.08 -2.78
CA ILE A 59 -5.42 -5.00 -2.07
C ILE A 59 -5.64 -6.30 -2.87
N MET A 60 -5.81 -6.21 -4.19
CA MET A 60 -5.88 -7.38 -5.07
C MET A 60 -4.57 -8.17 -5.08
N ALA A 61 -3.42 -7.50 -4.92
CA ALA A 61 -2.10 -8.11 -4.68
C ALA A 61 -1.88 -8.62 -3.23
N GLU A 62 -2.95 -8.94 -2.50
CA GLU A 62 -2.94 -9.56 -1.18
C GLU A 62 -2.44 -8.69 -0.01
N ALA A 63 -2.49 -7.36 -0.13
CA ALA A 63 -2.29 -6.50 1.05
C ALA A 63 -3.44 -6.62 2.05
N ASP A 64 -3.11 -6.50 3.34
CA ASP A 64 -4.04 -6.76 4.44
C ASP A 64 -4.65 -5.49 5.05
N ARG A 65 -3.97 -4.35 4.91
CA ARG A 65 -4.31 -3.10 5.60
C ARG A 65 -4.03 -1.87 4.73
N VAL A 66 -4.78 -0.80 4.96
CA VAL A 66 -4.64 0.49 4.29
C VAL A 66 -4.48 1.62 5.31
N GLU A 67 -3.55 2.53 5.05
CA GLU A 67 -3.39 3.80 5.75
C GLU A 67 -3.72 4.95 4.81
N GLY A 68 -4.83 5.64 5.07
CA GLY A 68 -5.28 6.81 4.33
C GLY A 68 -5.83 7.87 5.27
N THR A 69 -6.47 8.88 4.69
CA THR A 69 -7.06 10.00 5.44
C THR A 69 -8.38 10.39 4.81
N LEU A 70 -9.35 10.76 5.65
CA LEU A 70 -10.63 11.28 5.19
C LEU A 70 -10.41 12.49 4.26
N PHE A 71 -10.99 12.42 3.07
CA PHE A 71 -10.90 13.43 2.02
C PHE A 71 -9.45 13.69 1.55
N GLY A 72 -8.59 12.67 1.59
CA GLY A 72 -7.24 12.71 1.04
C GLY A 72 -6.30 13.73 1.68
N ASN A 73 -6.54 14.16 2.92
CA ASN A 73 -5.67 15.12 3.59
C ASN A 73 -4.27 14.55 3.89
N GLY A 74 -3.22 15.28 3.52
CA GLY A 74 -1.86 14.84 3.77
C GLY A 74 -0.84 15.80 3.19
N GLU A 75 0.41 15.39 3.17
CA GLU A 75 1.47 16.21 2.62
C GLU A 75 1.38 16.28 1.08
N ARG A 76 1.68 17.47 0.51
CA ARG A 76 1.52 17.82 -0.92
C ARG A 76 0.13 17.51 -1.49
N THR A 77 0.05 16.50 -2.35
CA THR A 77 -1.16 16.04 -3.04
C THR A 77 -2.05 15.19 -2.15
N GLY A 78 -1.60 14.88 -0.94
CA GLY A 78 -2.37 14.15 0.05
C GLY A 78 -2.07 12.66 0.10
N ASN A 79 -2.60 12.02 1.14
CA ASN A 79 -2.71 10.57 1.22
C ASN A 79 -3.89 10.10 0.35
N LEU A 80 -4.03 8.79 0.19
CA LEU A 80 -5.25 8.23 -0.38
C LEU A 80 -6.48 8.57 0.48
N ASP A 81 -7.63 8.68 -0.18
CA ASP A 81 -8.96 8.79 0.42
C ASP A 81 -9.60 7.40 0.53
#